data_AF-A0A3B8HZB6-F1
#
_entry.id   AF-A0A3B8HZB6-F1
#
_cell.length_a   1.000
_cell.length_b   1.000
_cell.length_c   1.000
_cell.angle_alpha   90.00
_cell.angle_beta   90.00
_cell.angle_gamma   90.00
#
_symmetry.space_group_name_H-M   'P 1'
#
loop_
_entity.id
_entity.type
_entity.pdbx_description
1 polymer ?
#
loop_
_entity_poly.entity_id
_entity_poly.type
_entity_poly.pdbx_seq_one_letter_code
_entity_poly.pdbx_strand_id
1 'polypeptide(L)'
;IKAHDKLDTSLKAKLIEEAVSTPYRRSGEKAAETIKLTSQTVMNTIRELGHVDKNAVAIKGEKKAVKVLYIEADEDHVALQLSLIHI
;
A
#
# COMPACT_ATOMS: atom_id res chain seq x y z
N ILE A 1 -19.41 18.14 16.43
CA ILE A 1 -18.96 17.37 15.24
C ILE A 1 -17.53 17.82 14.95
N LYS A 2 -16.51 16.98 15.19
CA LYS A 2 -15.10 17.35 14.97
C LYS A 2 -14.85 17.43 13.46
N ALA A 3 -14.08 18.44 13.04
CA ALA A 3 -13.87 18.82 11.63
C ALA A 3 -13.07 17.81 10.78
N HIS A 4 -12.81 16.60 11.29
CA HIS A 4 -11.87 15.65 10.71
C HIS A 4 -12.50 14.28 10.37
N ASP A 5 -13.81 14.10 10.61
CA ASP A 5 -14.57 12.86 10.34
C ASP A 5 -15.07 12.71 8.88
N LYS A 6 -14.63 13.56 7.93
CA LYS A 6 -15.34 13.74 6.64
C LYS A 6 -14.75 13.02 5.42
N LEU A 7 -13.84 12.05 5.58
CA LEU A 7 -13.52 11.16 4.46
C LEU A 7 -14.45 9.96 4.51
N ASP A 8 -15.46 9.98 3.65
CA ASP A 8 -16.40 8.88 3.47
C ASP A 8 -15.64 7.58 3.13
N THR A 9 -16.14 6.44 3.61
CA THR A 9 -15.50 5.13 3.41
C THR A 9 -15.32 4.80 1.93
N SER A 10 -16.27 5.16 1.06
CA SER A 10 -16.14 4.95 -0.38
C SER A 10 -15.03 5.80 -0.99
N LEU A 11 -14.81 7.01 -0.48
CA LEU A 11 -13.70 7.85 -0.91
C LEU A 11 -12.35 7.28 -0.45
N LYS A 12 -12.27 6.75 0.77
CA LYS A 12 -11.07 6.04 1.26
C LYS A 12 -10.74 4.83 0.40
N ALA A 13 -11.73 4.00 0.05
CA ALA A 13 -11.55 2.85 -0.82
C ALA A 13 -10.99 3.26 -2.18
N LYS A 14 -11.59 4.28 -2.81
CA LYS A 14 -11.15 4.79 -4.11
C LYS A 14 -9.72 5.35 -4.09
N LEU A 15 -9.32 6.01 -3.00
CA LEU A 15 -7.93 6.47 -2.82
C LEU A 15 -6.93 5.31 -2.81
N ILE A 16 -7.26 4.25 -2.08
CA ILE A 16 -6.41 3.06 -1.96
C ILE A 16 -6.30 2.36 -3.32
N GLU A 17 -7.42 2.14 -4.01
CA GLU A 17 -7.46 1.48 -5.33
C GLU A 17 -6.60 2.21 -6.37
N GLU A 18 -6.73 3.55 -6.47
CA GLU A 18 -5.93 4.34 -7.41
C GLU A 18 -4.44 4.35 -7.05
N ALA A 19 -4.11 4.31 -5.76
CA ALA A 19 -2.72 4.34 -5.28
C ALA A 19 -1.95 3.03 -5.56
N VAL A 20 -2.64 1.94 -5.94
CA VAL A 20 -1.99 0.68 -6.38
C VAL A 20 -1.19 0.88 -7.67
N SER A 21 -1.68 1.72 -8.58
CA SER A 21 -1.10 1.90 -9.91
C SER A 21 -0.60 3.32 -10.19
N THR A 22 -0.89 4.29 -9.31
CA THR A 22 -0.53 5.69 -9.51
C THR A 22 0.13 6.33 -8.29
N PRO A 23 1.01 7.32 -8.48
CA PRO A 23 1.59 8.08 -7.36
C PRO A 23 0.51 8.75 -6.49
N TYR A 24 0.75 8.83 -5.18
CA TYR A 24 -0.21 9.36 -4.19
C TYR A 24 -0.88 10.68 -4.57
N ARG A 25 -0.12 11.63 -5.13
CA ARG A 25 -0.68 12.91 -5.59
C ARG A 25 -1.74 12.73 -6.68
N ARG A 26 -1.44 11.90 -7.68
CA ARG A 26 -2.36 11.62 -8.80
C ARG A 26 -3.55 10.78 -8.34
N SER A 27 -3.33 9.83 -7.43
CA SER A 27 -4.42 9.06 -6.81
C SER A 27 -5.42 9.99 -6.10
N GLY A 28 -4.93 10.97 -5.33
CA GLY A 28 -5.78 11.97 -4.68
C GLY A 28 -6.62 12.79 -5.68
N GLU A 29 -6.01 13.24 -6.78
CA GLU A 29 -6.68 14.00 -7.85
C GLU A 29 -7.76 13.18 -8.57
N LYS A 30 -7.51 11.89 -8.83
CA LYS A 30 -8.48 11.00 -9.48
C LYS A 30 -9.60 10.53 -8.56
N ALA A 31 -9.29 10.31 -7.28
CA ALA A 31 -10.27 9.85 -6.31
C ALA A 31 -11.33 10.93 -6.05
N ALA A 32 -10.91 12.19 -5.94
CA ALA A 32 -11.79 13.35 -5.74
C ALA A 32 -11.43 14.50 -6.69
N GLU A 33 -12.14 14.61 -7.81
CA GLU A 33 -11.94 15.68 -8.79
C GLU A 33 -12.22 17.09 -8.23
N THR A 34 -13.16 17.18 -7.28
CA THR A 34 -13.63 18.45 -6.71
C THR A 34 -12.85 18.89 -5.46
N ILE A 35 -12.05 17.99 -4.86
CA ILE A 35 -11.36 18.25 -3.59
C ILE A 35 -9.88 17.92 -3.75
N LYS A 36 -9.01 18.90 -3.52
CA LYS A 36 -7.57 18.66 -3.51
C LYS A 36 -7.16 17.90 -2.25
N LEU A 37 -6.83 16.63 -2.42
CA LEU A 37 -6.24 15.79 -1.39
C LEU A 37 -4.71 15.81 -1.49
N THR A 38 -4.04 15.88 -0.35
CA THR A 38 -2.57 15.87 -0.31
C THR A 38 -2.03 14.44 -0.40
N SER A 39 -0.81 14.27 -0.91
CA SER A 39 -0.12 12.97 -0.89
C SER A 39 -0.02 12.38 0.52
N GLN A 40 0.12 13.24 1.54
CA GLN A 40 0.17 12.84 2.94
C GLN A 40 -1.16 12.23 3.39
N THR A 41 -2.29 12.80 2.96
CA THR A 41 -3.64 12.28 3.26
C THR A 41 -3.84 10.89 2.65
N VAL A 42 -3.41 10.69 1.41
CA VAL A 42 -3.45 9.38 0.74
C VAL A 42 -2.59 8.36 1.49
N MET A 43 -1.34 8.73 1.82
CA MET A 43 -0.43 7.87 2.57
C MET A 43 -0.98 7.49 3.95
N ASN A 44 -1.59 8.44 4.68
CA ASN A 44 -2.20 8.16 5.97
C ASN A 44 -3.37 7.18 5.84
N THR A 45 -4.23 7.37 4.83
CA THR A 45 -5.37 6.47 4.55
C THR A 45 -4.91 5.04 4.27
N ILE A 46 -3.81 4.87 3.54
CA ILE A 46 -3.23 3.54 3.28
C ILE A 46 -2.65 2.94 4.57
N ARG A 47 -1.96 3.75 5.39
CA ARG A 47 -1.38 3.29 6.67
C ARG A 47 -2.43 2.88 7.70
N GLU A 48 -3.65 3.42 7.64
CA GLU A 48 -4.77 2.99 8.49
C GLU A 48 -5.13 1.50 8.28
N LEU A 49 -4.81 0.90 7.12
CA LEU A 49 -5.02 -0.53 6.86
C LEU A 49 -4.09 -1.44 7.68
N GLY A 50 -3.04 -0.86 8.28
CA GLY A 50 -2.05 -1.61 9.05
C GLY A 50 -1.10 -2.43 8.17
N HIS A 51 -0.30 -3.26 8.85
CA HIS A 51 0.65 -4.15 8.20
C HIS A 51 0.05 -5.54 8.02
N VAL A 52 0.28 -6.16 6.87
CA VAL A 52 0.01 -7.59 6.67
C VAL A 52 1.23 -8.36 7.18
N ASP A 53 1.02 -9.25 8.14
CA ASP A 53 2.08 -10.11 8.66
C ASP A 53 2.59 -11.04 7.56
N LYS A 54 3.90 -11.30 7.53
CA LYS A 54 4.53 -12.27 6.62
C LYS A 54 3.92 -13.66 6.75
N ASN A 55 3.39 -14.00 7.93
CA ASN A 55 2.74 -15.27 8.23
C ASN A 55 1.20 -15.19 8.20
N ALA A 56 0.62 -14.12 7.65
CA ALA A 56 -0.84 -13.94 7.60
C ALA A 56 -1.57 -15.07 6.86
N VAL A 57 -0.87 -15.82 6.00
CA VAL A 57 -1.38 -17.00 5.31
C VAL A 57 -0.51 -18.21 5.64
N ALA A 58 -1.15 -19.26 6.19
CA ALA A 58 -0.48 -20.53 6.40
C ALA A 58 -0.08 -21.15 5.06
N ILE A 59 1.17 -21.60 4.94
CA ILE A 59 1.63 -22.37 3.79
C ILE A 59 0.81 -23.68 3.77
N LYS A 60 -0.03 -23.85 2.75
CA LYS A 60 -0.83 -25.05 2.57
C LYS A 60 0.01 -26.12 1.86
N GLY A 61 0.22 -27.25 2.54
CA GLY A 61 0.84 -28.44 1.98
C GLY A 61 2.33 -28.60 2.33
N GLU A 62 2.83 -29.81 2.11
CA GLU A 62 4.23 -30.15 2.30
C GLU A 62 5.08 -29.55 1.17
N LYS A 63 6.31 -29.13 1.51
CA LYS A 63 7.26 -28.68 0.50
C LYS A 63 7.60 -29.84 -0.44
N LYS A 64 7.77 -29.55 -1.72
CA LYS A 64 8.12 -30.54 -2.74
C LYS A 64 9.49 -31.18 -2.42
N ALA A 65 9.52 -32.49 -2.21
CA ALA A 65 10.76 -33.25 -2.03
C ALA A 65 11.38 -33.59 -3.40
N VAL A 66 12.36 -32.80 -3.84
CA VAL A 66 13.08 -33.00 -5.11
C VAL A 66 14.58 -32.87 -4.91
N LYS A 67 15.37 -33.61 -5.72
CA LYS A 67 16.84 -33.61 -5.64
C LYS A 67 17.46 -32.29 -6.08
N VAL A 68 16.87 -31.63 -7.08
CA VAL A 68 17.29 -30.32 -7.59
C VAL A 68 16.03 -29.52 -7.91
N LEU A 69 15.99 -28.27 -7.45
CA LEU A 69 14.93 -27.30 -7.74
C LEU A 69 15.57 -26.07 -8.39
N TYR A 70 15.29 -25.86 -9.67
CA TYR A 70 15.71 -24.65 -10.38
C TYR A 70 14.64 -23.59 -10.20
N ILE A 71 15.03 -22.41 -9.74
CA ILE A 71 14.17 -21.24 -9.58
C ILE A 71 14.92 -20.07 -10.19
N GLU A 72 14.28 -19.39 -11.14
CA GLU A 72 14.73 -18.09 -11.62
C GLU A 72 14.02 -17.04 -10.77
N ALA A 73 14.79 -16.26 -10.02
CA ALA A 73 14.29 -15.15 -9.23
C ALA A 73 14.69 -13.85 -9.91
N ASP A 74 13.74 -12.93 -10.08
CA ASP A 74 14.01 -11.58 -10.57
C ASP A 74 14.51 -10.71 -9.42
N GLU A 75 15.64 -10.02 -9.63
CA GLU A 75 16.27 -9.15 -8.63
C GLU A 75 15.86 -7.70 -8.91
N ASP A 76 14.56 -7.41 -8.74
CA ASP A 76 14.07 -6.04 -8.89
C ASP A 76 14.69 -5.13 -7.82
N HIS A 77 15.58 -4.24 -8.25
CA HIS A 77 16.19 -3.24 -7.39
C HIS A 77 15.32 -1.98 -7.33
N VAL A 78 14.83 -1.66 -6.13
CA VAL A 78 14.21 -0.37 -5.84
C VAL A 78 15.15 0.45 -4.96
N ALA A 79 15.42 1.69 -5.33
CA ALA A 79 16.22 2.61 -4.51
C ALA A 79 15.51 2.86 -3.18
N LEU A 80 16.03 2.29 -2.09
CA LEU A 80 15.46 2.42 -0.77
C LEU A 80 15.85 3.78 -0.17
N GLN A 81 14.89 4.69 -0.03
CA GLN A 81 15.14 5.97 0.64
C GLN A 81 15.12 5.75 2.16
N LEU A 82 16.30 5.53 2.75
CA LEU A 82 16.51 5.57 4.20
C LEU A 82 16.41 7.02 4.69
N SER A 83 15.19 7.51 4.90
CA SER A 83 15.00 8.70 5.73
C SER A 83 15.23 8.29 7.18
N LEU A 84 16.27 8.82 7.81
CA LEU A 84 16.41 8.79 9.27
C LEU A 84 15.17 9.48 9.85
N ILE A 85 14.19 8.70 10.30
CA ILE A 85 12.97 9.22 10.92
C ILE A 85 13.40 9.85 12.24
N HIS A 86 13.54 11.18 12.26
CA HIS A 86 13.48 11.93 13.50
C HIS A 86 12.00 11.91 13.91
N ILE A 87 11.63 10.94 14.74
CA ILE A 87 10.38 10.95 15.52
C ILE A 87 10.50 12.07 16.55
#